data_AF-A0A7I4A669-F1
#
_entry.id   AF-A0A7I4A669-F1
#
_cell.length_a   1.000
_cell.length_b   1.000
_cell.length_c   1.000
_cell.angle_alpha   90.00
_cell.angle_beta   90.00
_cell.angle_gamma   90.00
#
_symmetry.space_group_name_H-M   'P 1'
#
loop_
_entity.id
_entity.type
_entity.pdbx_description
1 polymer ?
#
loop_
_entity_poly.entity_id
_entity_poly.type
_entity_poly.pdbx_seq_one_letter_code
_entity_poly.pdbx_strand_id
1 'polypeptide(L)'
;MDLEGRAIEELAKAQLEVLGLAVSVVFPAALNAVVKMQVAEVLATAAEEGHRSLSADEIVARMPNRPSQPNSKNLERLLRVLSFKGVFKEEARHDKRRTFRLTPMSSALIRNLPEGTMANYVLLTSLGQEFIESCKHLTAAVLESKVPFAMAHGGKHQFQYCAANPDYSNVFQAAMTDHSHQLVDLMLAKFEGFKDVQRMADVGGGVGTTIGRIVEQYPHIQGINFDLPHVIAHAPQREGVEHIAGDMFESVPPDCDAFFLKRRKRLQWEAFLRP
;
A
#
# COMPACT_ATOMS: atom_id res chain seq x y z
N MET A 1 5.53 -17.74 44.94
CA MET A 1 5.61 -16.37 44.41
C MET A 1 4.46 -15.59 45.00
N ASP A 2 4.79 -14.64 45.87
CA ASP A 2 3.82 -13.77 46.55
C ASP A 2 3.16 -12.80 45.56
N LEU A 3 2.15 -12.08 46.02
CA LEU A 3 1.38 -11.13 45.21
C LEU A 3 2.26 -9.99 44.69
N GLU A 4 3.26 -9.54 45.46
CA GLU A 4 4.22 -8.51 45.04
C GLU A 4 5.14 -8.99 43.92
N GLY A 5 5.68 -10.21 44.01
CA GLY A 5 6.50 -10.80 42.95
C GLY A 5 5.75 -10.98 41.63
N ARG A 6 4.45 -11.32 41.68
CA ARG A 6 3.58 -11.38 40.48
C ARG A 6 3.38 -10.00 39.86
N ALA A 7 3.11 -8.98 40.67
CA ALA A 7 2.90 -7.61 40.18
C ALA A 7 4.16 -7.03 39.52
N ILE A 8 5.36 -7.32 40.06
CA ILE A 8 6.64 -6.91 39.45
C ILE A 8 6.84 -7.58 38.09
N GLU A 9 6.55 -8.87 37.98
CA GLU A 9 6.68 -9.61 36.72
C GLU A 9 5.72 -9.08 35.65
N GLU A 10 4.47 -8.79 36.03
CA GLU A 10 3.46 -8.20 35.14
C GLU A 10 3.88 -6.81 34.64
N LEU A 11 4.38 -5.94 35.53
CA LEU A 11 4.87 -4.62 35.14
C LEU A 11 6.06 -4.72 34.17
N ALA A 12 7.00 -5.63 34.42
CA ALA A 12 8.15 -5.84 33.54
C ALA A 12 7.73 -6.29 32.13
N LYS A 13 6.75 -7.20 32.03
CA LYS A 13 6.17 -7.62 30.74
C LYS A 13 5.52 -6.44 30.00
N ALA A 14 4.71 -5.64 30.70
CA ALA A 14 4.07 -4.46 30.11
C ALA A 14 5.11 -3.43 29.61
N GLN A 15 6.18 -3.20 30.36
CA GLN A 15 7.27 -2.30 29.94
C GLN A 15 7.97 -2.77 28.66
N LEU A 16 8.20 -4.08 28.51
CA LEU A 16 8.78 -4.65 27.29
C LEU A 16 7.86 -4.51 26.09
N GLU A 17 6.54 -4.68 26.28
CA GLU A 17 5.54 -4.47 25.22
C GLU A 17 5.49 -3.00 24.78
N VAL A 18 5.47 -2.06 25.73
CA VAL A 18 5.52 -0.61 25.45
C VAL A 18 6.79 -0.25 24.69
N LEU A 19 7.94 -0.77 25.10
CA LEU A 19 9.20 -0.56 24.40
C LEU A 19 9.10 -1.06 22.95
N GLY A 20 8.53 -2.26 22.74
CA GLY A 20 8.31 -2.83 21.41
C GLY A 20 7.45 -1.95 20.50
N LEU A 21 6.40 -1.33 21.05
CA LEU A 21 5.57 -0.37 20.33
C LEU A 21 6.32 0.93 20.02
N ALA A 22 7.08 1.46 20.99
CA ALA A 22 7.83 2.70 20.84
C ALA A 22 8.90 2.62 19.73
N VAL A 23 9.53 1.46 19.54
CA VAL A 23 10.50 1.24 18.46
C VAL A 23 9.91 0.59 17.22
N SER A 24 8.59 0.41 17.14
CA SER A 24 7.93 -0.32 16.04
C SER A 24 8.20 0.29 14.66
N VAL A 25 8.52 1.58 14.58
CA VAL A 25 8.89 2.31 13.35
C VAL A 25 10.05 1.66 12.58
N VAL A 26 10.91 0.85 13.25
CA VAL A 26 12.00 0.15 12.57
C VAL A 26 11.50 -0.81 11.49
N PHE A 27 10.32 -1.42 11.67
CA PHE A 27 9.76 -2.38 10.72
C PHE A 27 9.28 -1.71 9.41
N PRO A 28 8.40 -0.68 9.43
CA PRO A 28 8.04 0.04 8.21
C PRO A 28 9.26 0.74 7.60
N ALA A 29 10.20 1.25 8.39
CA ALA A 29 11.44 1.84 7.86
C ALA A 29 12.28 0.82 7.09
N ALA A 30 12.47 -0.37 7.65
CA ALA A 30 13.18 -1.46 6.96
C ALA A 30 12.44 -1.91 5.69
N LEU A 31 11.10 -2.03 5.75
CA LEU A 31 10.28 -2.41 4.61
C LEU A 31 10.38 -1.37 3.48
N ASN A 32 10.31 -0.08 3.80
CA ASN A 32 10.51 1.01 2.84
C ASN A 32 11.88 0.93 2.16
N ALA A 33 12.93 0.68 2.95
CA ALA A 33 14.29 0.58 2.43
C ALA A 33 14.45 -0.56 1.41
N VAL A 34 13.93 -1.77 1.70
CA VAL A 34 14.05 -2.89 0.75
C VAL A 34 13.25 -2.69 -0.53
N VAL A 35 12.11 -2.00 -0.45
CA VAL A 35 11.31 -1.62 -1.63
C VAL A 35 12.05 -0.57 -2.48
N LYS A 36 12.69 0.43 -1.85
CA LYS A 36 13.52 1.40 -2.57
C LYS A 36 14.74 0.74 -3.23
N MET A 37 15.36 -0.21 -2.54
CA MET A 37 16.51 -0.98 -3.04
C MET A 37 16.14 -2.09 -4.03
N GLN A 38 14.84 -2.37 -4.23
CA GLN A 38 14.34 -3.41 -5.14
C GLN A 38 14.85 -4.81 -4.80
N VAL A 39 14.96 -5.12 -3.51
CA VAL A 39 15.52 -6.40 -3.04
C VAL A 39 14.65 -7.58 -3.50
N ALA A 40 13.33 -7.41 -3.50
CA ALA A 40 12.41 -8.48 -3.88
C ALA A 40 12.57 -8.82 -5.37
N GLU A 41 12.69 -7.80 -6.23
CA GLU A 41 12.94 -7.94 -7.66
C GLU A 41 14.29 -8.63 -7.92
N VAL A 42 15.36 -8.21 -7.23
CA VAL A 42 16.68 -8.86 -7.34
C VAL A 42 16.61 -10.35 -6.98
N LEU A 43 15.89 -10.70 -5.91
CA LEU A 43 15.70 -12.09 -5.50
C LEU A 43 14.81 -12.87 -6.47
N ALA A 44 13.83 -12.22 -7.10
CA ALA A 44 12.97 -12.83 -8.11
C ALA A 44 13.76 -13.21 -9.37
N THR A 45 14.52 -12.25 -9.93
CA THR A 45 15.40 -12.50 -11.07
C THR A 45 16.43 -13.60 -10.76
N ALA A 46 16.99 -13.58 -9.55
CA ALA A 46 17.91 -14.65 -9.14
C ALA A 46 17.25 -16.03 -9.10
N ALA A 47 15.99 -16.12 -8.66
CA ALA A 47 15.25 -17.37 -8.64
C ALA A 47 14.97 -17.89 -10.06
N GLU A 48 14.66 -17.01 -11.01
CA GLU A 48 14.51 -17.35 -12.43
C GLU A 48 15.81 -17.89 -13.05
N GLU A 49 16.96 -17.36 -12.62
CA GLU A 49 18.30 -17.85 -12.97
C GLU A 49 18.69 -19.16 -12.26
N GLY A 50 17.80 -19.74 -11.43
CA GLY A 50 18.03 -21.00 -10.71
C GLY A 50 18.72 -20.84 -9.35
N HIS A 51 18.92 -19.62 -8.86
CA HIS A 51 19.44 -19.40 -7.52
C HIS A 51 18.34 -19.51 -6.46
N ARG A 52 18.43 -20.53 -5.60
CA ARG A 52 17.47 -20.75 -4.51
C ARG A 52 17.41 -19.59 -3.49
N SER A 53 18.56 -19.04 -3.12
CA SER A 53 18.70 -17.96 -2.13
C SER A 53 20.02 -17.23 -2.32
N LEU A 54 20.06 -15.94 -1.98
CA LEU A 54 21.25 -15.08 -2.14
C LEU A 54 21.76 -14.56 -0.80
N SER A 55 23.08 -14.40 -0.66
CA SER A 55 23.68 -13.66 0.45
C SER A 55 23.48 -12.15 0.29
N ALA A 56 23.69 -11.38 1.35
CA ALA A 56 23.58 -9.92 1.25
C ALA A 56 24.58 -9.33 0.23
N ASP A 57 25.79 -9.90 0.12
CA ASP A 57 26.78 -9.50 -0.88
C ASP A 57 26.30 -9.76 -2.32
N GLU A 58 25.69 -10.92 -2.54
CA GLU A 58 25.14 -11.31 -3.85
C GLU A 58 23.95 -10.43 -4.25
N ILE A 59 23.08 -10.08 -3.30
CA ILE A 59 21.96 -9.15 -3.54
C ILE A 59 22.50 -7.77 -3.92
N VAL A 60 23.43 -7.22 -3.12
CA VAL A 60 24.06 -5.92 -3.39
C VAL A 60 24.73 -5.89 -4.77
N ALA A 61 25.45 -6.95 -5.15
CA ALA A 61 26.15 -7.02 -6.44
C ALA A 61 25.20 -6.90 -7.64
N ARG A 62 23.95 -7.36 -7.46
CA ARG A 62 22.87 -7.37 -8.46
C ARG A 62 21.95 -6.14 -8.41
N MET A 63 22.10 -5.25 -7.43
CA MET A 63 21.24 -4.07 -7.32
C MET A 63 21.46 -3.11 -8.49
N PRO A 64 20.39 -2.56 -9.09
CA PRO A 64 20.50 -1.61 -10.19
C PRO A 64 21.18 -0.29 -9.78
N ASN A 65 20.99 0.14 -8.52
CA ASN A 65 21.52 1.40 -7.99
C ASN A 65 22.56 1.18 -6.89
N ARG A 66 23.55 0.30 -7.12
CA ARG A 66 24.56 -0.01 -6.10
C ARG A 66 25.49 1.19 -5.84
N PRO A 67 25.77 1.54 -4.56
CA PRO A 67 26.77 2.56 -4.25
C PRO A 67 28.18 2.06 -4.58
N SER A 68 29.14 2.99 -4.75
CA SER A 68 30.54 2.66 -5.05
C SER A 68 31.23 1.83 -3.97
N GLN A 69 30.81 1.98 -2.72
CA GLN A 69 31.27 1.20 -1.57
C GLN A 69 30.08 0.64 -0.78
N PRO A 70 29.48 -0.47 -1.21
CA PRO A 70 28.33 -1.02 -0.53
C PRO A 70 28.75 -1.72 0.77
N ASN A 71 27.92 -1.56 1.80
CA ASN A 71 28.07 -2.30 3.05
C ASN A 71 26.98 -3.37 3.16
N SER A 72 27.28 -4.57 2.65
CA SER A 72 26.37 -5.72 2.66
C SER A 72 25.98 -6.16 4.07
N LYS A 73 26.80 -5.87 5.10
CA LYS A 73 26.46 -6.21 6.50
C LYS A 73 25.24 -5.42 6.99
N ASN A 74 25.07 -4.18 6.53
CA ASN A 74 23.89 -3.38 6.88
C ASN A 74 22.63 -3.95 6.23
N LEU A 75 22.73 -4.37 4.96
CA LEU A 75 21.62 -5.06 4.29
C LEU A 75 21.30 -6.38 5.00
N GLU A 76 22.30 -7.19 5.35
CA GLU A 76 22.07 -8.44 6.09
C GLU A 76 21.29 -8.19 7.38
N ARG A 77 21.71 -7.21 8.20
CA ARG A 77 21.01 -6.85 9.45
C ARG A 77 19.55 -6.46 9.20
N LEU A 78 19.30 -5.70 8.15
CA LEU A 78 17.97 -5.25 7.78
C LEU A 78 17.09 -6.42 7.31
N LEU A 79 17.62 -7.29 6.46
CA LEU A 79 16.92 -8.50 6.00
C LEU A 79 16.62 -9.45 7.16
N ARG A 80 17.50 -9.57 8.16
CA ARG A 80 17.25 -10.36 9.37
C ARG A 80 16.05 -9.84 10.18
N VAL A 81 15.93 -8.52 10.35
CA VAL A 81 14.77 -7.89 11.03
C VAL A 81 13.48 -8.21 10.28
N LEU A 82 13.51 -8.13 8.95
CA LEU A 82 12.35 -8.42 8.11
C LEU A 82 12.04 -9.92 8.04
N SER A 83 13.05 -10.79 8.12
CA SER A 83 12.90 -12.24 8.23
C SER A 83 12.23 -12.67 9.52
N PHE A 84 12.52 -11.99 10.64
CA PHE A 84 11.81 -12.20 11.90
C PHE A 84 10.30 -11.93 11.75
N LYS A 85 9.92 -10.96 10.89
CA LYS A 85 8.52 -10.67 10.55
C LYS A 85 7.97 -11.51 9.39
N GLY A 86 8.74 -12.49 8.90
CA GLY A 86 8.32 -13.38 7.82
C GLY A 86 8.36 -12.77 6.42
N VAL A 87 8.86 -11.54 6.24
CA VAL A 87 8.92 -10.87 4.93
C VAL A 87 9.87 -11.63 4.00
N PHE A 88 11.07 -11.97 4.47
CA PHE A 88 12.03 -12.80 3.74
C PHE A 88 12.29 -14.10 4.50
N LYS A 89 12.66 -15.18 3.80
CA LYS A 89 13.11 -16.40 4.47
C LYS A 89 14.63 -16.38 4.57
N GLU A 90 15.12 -16.40 5.80
CA GLU A 90 16.53 -16.62 6.13
C GLU A 90 16.87 -18.12 6.03
N GLU A 91 17.95 -18.44 5.33
CA GLU A 91 18.51 -19.79 5.18
C GLU A 91 20.02 -19.79 5.51
N ALA A 92 20.53 -20.96 5.86
CA ALA A 92 21.97 -21.20 5.97
C ALA A 92 22.43 -22.02 4.76
N ARG A 93 23.39 -21.50 4.00
CA ARG A 93 24.03 -22.22 2.90
C ARG A 93 25.11 -23.17 3.46
N HIS A 94 25.52 -24.17 2.67
CA HIS A 94 26.53 -25.17 3.07
C HIS A 94 27.85 -24.57 3.58
N ASP A 95 28.22 -23.38 3.11
CA ASP A 95 29.40 -22.62 3.53
C ASP A 95 29.17 -21.79 4.81
N LYS A 96 28.06 -22.04 5.53
CA LYS A 96 27.59 -21.32 6.71
C LYS A 96 27.26 -19.84 6.46
N ARG A 97 27.23 -19.39 5.21
CA ARG A 97 26.78 -18.03 4.89
C ARG A 97 25.27 -17.95 5.03
N ARG A 98 24.83 -16.80 5.54
CA ARG A 98 23.41 -16.46 5.61
C ARG A 98 22.93 -16.05 4.23
N THR A 99 21.82 -16.64 3.80
CA THR A 99 21.17 -16.29 2.55
C THR A 99 19.69 -16.00 2.79
N PHE A 100 19.10 -15.31 1.82
CA PHE A 100 17.71 -14.87 1.86
C PHE A 100 17.02 -15.29 0.58
N ARG A 101 15.74 -15.66 0.69
CA ARG A 101 14.87 -15.92 -0.45
C ARG A 101 13.50 -15.30 -0.23
N LEU A 102 12.74 -15.24 -1.32
CA LEU A 102 11.38 -14.75 -1.30
C LEU A 102 10.46 -15.63 -0.42
N THR A 103 9.49 -14.95 0.19
CA THR A 103 8.26 -15.49 0.76
C THR A 103 7.07 -14.86 0.03
N PRO A 104 5.82 -15.32 0.25
CA PRO A 104 4.64 -14.63 -0.27
C PRO A 104 4.59 -13.14 0.08
N MET A 105 5.05 -12.74 1.28
CA MET A 105 5.06 -11.34 1.70
C MET A 105 6.05 -10.49 0.89
N SER A 106 7.28 -10.97 0.67
CA SER A 106 8.23 -10.24 -0.18
C SER A 106 7.87 -10.30 -1.66
N SER A 107 7.24 -11.40 -2.12
CA SER A 107 6.77 -11.50 -3.50
C SER A 107 5.71 -10.44 -3.82
N ALA A 108 4.85 -10.11 -2.85
CA ALA A 108 3.89 -9.02 -2.98
C ALA A 108 4.54 -7.62 -3.10
N LEU A 109 5.86 -7.49 -2.92
CA LEU A 109 6.60 -6.23 -3.11
C LEU A 109 7.21 -6.10 -4.50
N ILE A 110 7.20 -7.15 -5.31
CA ILE A 110 7.72 -7.12 -6.68
C ILE A 110 6.79 -6.24 -7.51
N ARG A 111 7.35 -5.25 -8.21
CA ARG A 111 6.57 -4.33 -9.06
C ARG A 111 6.14 -4.99 -10.37
N ASN A 112 5.11 -4.42 -10.99
CA ASN A 112 4.63 -4.78 -12.34
C ASN A 112 4.17 -6.24 -12.50
N LEU A 113 3.72 -6.87 -11.42
CA LEU A 113 3.08 -8.19 -11.48
C LEU A 113 1.65 -8.08 -12.03
N PRO A 114 1.17 -9.07 -12.84
CA PRO A 114 -0.22 -9.13 -13.29
C PRO A 114 -1.25 -9.15 -12.15
N GLU A 115 -0.89 -9.74 -11.01
CA GLU A 115 -1.69 -9.85 -9.79
C GLU A 115 -1.62 -8.58 -8.92
N GLY A 116 -0.82 -7.60 -9.33
CA GLY A 116 -0.57 -6.36 -8.60
C GLY A 116 0.56 -6.46 -7.57
N THR A 117 0.91 -5.31 -7.01
CA THR A 117 2.01 -5.14 -6.04
C THR A 117 1.54 -4.33 -4.85
N MET A 118 2.30 -4.34 -3.75
CA MET A 118 2.12 -3.48 -2.58
C MET A 118 3.28 -2.49 -2.40
N ALA A 119 4.22 -2.45 -3.35
CA ALA A 119 5.40 -1.60 -3.27
C ALA A 119 5.06 -0.11 -3.11
N ASN A 120 4.15 0.43 -3.93
CA ASN A 120 3.80 1.85 -3.87
C ASN A 120 3.00 2.16 -2.60
N TYR A 121 2.17 1.23 -2.14
CA TYR A 121 1.47 1.37 -0.87
C TYR A 121 2.44 1.45 0.32
N VAL A 122 3.49 0.61 0.33
CA VAL A 122 4.58 0.70 1.31
C VAL A 122 5.30 2.04 1.20
N LEU A 123 5.64 2.50 0.00
CA LEU A 123 6.33 3.79 -0.19
C LEU A 123 5.51 4.98 0.32
N LEU A 124 4.18 4.95 0.12
CA LEU A 124 3.26 5.99 0.59
C LEU A 124 3.12 5.99 2.12
N THR A 125 3.01 4.81 2.74
CA THR A 125 2.60 4.68 4.16
C THR A 125 3.75 4.43 5.13
N SER A 126 4.78 3.71 4.69
CA SER A 126 5.93 3.36 5.52
C SER A 126 7.02 4.41 5.33
N LEU A 127 6.88 5.59 5.94
CA LEU A 127 7.78 6.75 5.78
C LEU A 127 7.57 7.62 4.53
N GLY A 128 6.37 7.64 3.94
CA GLY A 128 6.03 8.71 2.99
C GLY A 128 6.04 10.06 3.70
N GLN A 129 6.61 11.09 3.06
CA GLN A 129 6.81 12.40 3.70
C GLN A 129 5.50 12.98 4.25
N GLU A 130 4.46 13.01 3.43
CA GLU A 130 3.16 13.57 3.79
C GLU A 130 2.48 12.77 4.91
N PHE A 131 2.70 11.45 4.94
CA PHE A 131 2.19 10.57 6.00
C PHE A 131 2.90 10.87 7.33
N ILE A 132 4.23 10.96 7.33
CA ILE A 132 5.02 11.24 8.53
C ILE A 132 4.73 12.64 9.07
N GLU A 133 4.63 13.65 8.22
CA GLU A 133 4.22 14.99 8.66
C GLU A 133 2.83 14.95 9.29
N SER A 134 1.87 14.22 8.70
CA SER A 134 0.53 14.04 9.30
C SER A 134 0.59 13.37 10.69
N CYS A 135 1.43 12.35 10.86
CA CYS A 135 1.58 11.64 12.14
C CYS A 135 2.06 12.55 13.28
N LYS A 136 2.85 13.59 12.99
CA LYS A 136 3.31 14.55 14.02
C LYS A 136 2.16 15.34 14.65
N HIS A 137 1.02 15.43 13.97
CA HIS A 137 -0.16 16.17 14.44
C HIS A 137 -1.19 15.30 15.15
N LEU A 138 -0.95 14.00 15.37
CA LEU A 138 -1.94 13.10 16.00
C LEU A 138 -2.41 13.58 17.38
N THR A 139 -1.51 14.06 18.23
CA THR A 139 -1.88 14.60 19.55
C THR A 139 -2.80 15.82 19.42
N ALA A 140 -2.42 16.78 18.57
CA ALA A 140 -3.20 17.99 18.37
C ALA A 140 -4.55 17.69 17.70
N ALA A 141 -4.60 16.74 16.78
CA ALA A 141 -5.83 16.28 16.13
C ALA A 141 -6.85 15.72 17.13
N VAL A 142 -6.41 14.97 18.15
CA VAL A 142 -7.30 14.48 19.21
C VAL A 142 -7.81 15.63 20.08
N LEU A 143 -6.94 16.56 20.46
CA LEU A 143 -7.31 17.68 21.33
C LEU A 143 -8.21 18.71 20.64
N GLU A 144 -8.02 18.94 19.34
CA GLU A 144 -8.71 19.96 18.57
C GLU A 144 -9.83 19.38 17.69
N SER A 145 -10.06 18.07 17.71
CA SER A 145 -11.00 17.35 16.82
C SER A 145 -10.79 17.67 15.33
N LYS A 146 -9.53 17.80 14.91
CA LYS A 146 -9.13 18.12 13.52
C LYS A 146 -8.52 16.91 12.81
N VAL A 147 -8.43 16.99 11.48
CA VAL A 147 -7.83 15.93 10.66
C VAL A 147 -6.30 16.13 10.57
N PRO A 148 -5.46 15.15 11.00
CA PRO A 148 -4.01 15.32 11.04
C PRO A 148 -3.38 15.72 9.69
N PHE A 149 -3.88 15.16 8.59
CA PHE A 149 -3.39 15.50 7.25
C PHE A 149 -3.62 16.98 6.93
N ALA A 150 -4.81 17.50 7.19
CA ALA A 150 -5.11 18.91 6.97
C ALA A 150 -4.25 19.83 7.86
N MET A 151 -3.97 19.42 9.10
CA MET A 151 -3.08 20.18 10.00
C MET A 151 -1.64 20.27 9.47
N ALA A 152 -1.13 19.18 8.89
CA ALA A 152 0.21 19.15 8.30
C ALA A 152 0.32 19.91 6.97
N HIS A 153 -0.77 19.93 6.19
CA HIS A 153 -0.72 20.27 4.76
C HIS A 153 -1.57 21.50 4.41
N GLY A 154 -1.50 22.53 5.25
CA GLY A 154 -2.07 23.86 4.97
C GLY A 154 -3.60 23.91 4.95
N GLY A 155 -4.25 23.09 5.79
CA GLY A 155 -5.71 23.01 5.91
C GLY A 155 -6.40 22.23 4.79
N LYS A 156 -5.65 21.67 3.83
CA LYS A 156 -6.21 20.97 2.68
C LYS A 156 -6.60 19.54 3.03
N HIS A 157 -7.74 19.10 2.50
CA HIS A 157 -8.05 17.67 2.48
C HIS A 157 -7.08 16.94 1.52
N GLN A 158 -6.83 15.65 1.76
CA GLN A 158 -5.86 14.86 0.99
C GLN A 158 -6.09 14.93 -0.54
N PHE A 159 -7.34 14.85 -1.00
CA PHE A 159 -7.66 14.96 -2.43
C PHE A 159 -7.42 16.36 -3.01
N GLN A 160 -7.68 17.42 -2.23
CA GLN A 160 -7.33 18.79 -2.64
C GLN A 160 -5.82 18.98 -2.71
N TYR A 161 -5.09 18.33 -1.79
CA TYR A 161 -3.64 18.31 -1.80
C TYR A 161 -3.09 17.53 -3.02
N CYS A 162 -3.68 16.38 -3.38
CA CYS A 162 -3.34 15.67 -4.62
C CYS A 162 -3.55 16.55 -5.86
N ALA A 163 -4.69 17.24 -5.96
CA ALA A 163 -4.97 18.15 -7.07
C ALA A 163 -3.92 19.27 -7.21
N ALA A 164 -3.37 19.74 -6.09
CA ALA A 164 -2.36 20.80 -6.07
C ALA A 164 -0.91 20.29 -6.19
N ASN A 165 -0.65 19.00 -6.02
CA ASN A 165 0.70 18.42 -5.96
C ASN A 165 0.79 17.16 -6.84
N PRO A 166 1.16 17.31 -8.13
CA PRO A 166 1.21 16.20 -9.08
C PRO A 166 2.09 15.04 -8.64
N ASP A 167 3.26 15.30 -8.05
CA ASP A 167 4.17 14.25 -7.59
C ASP A 167 3.53 13.38 -6.50
N TYR A 168 2.88 14.02 -5.53
CA TYR A 168 2.14 13.30 -4.50
C TYR A 168 0.94 12.56 -5.09
N SER A 169 0.20 13.18 -6.01
CA SER A 169 -0.92 12.57 -6.70
C SER A 169 -0.51 11.27 -7.40
N ASN A 170 0.64 11.27 -8.09
CA ASN A 170 1.17 10.08 -8.77
C ASN A 170 1.47 8.94 -7.78
N VAL A 171 2.17 9.23 -6.69
CA VAL A 171 2.49 8.24 -5.65
C VAL A 171 1.20 7.72 -4.99
N PHE A 172 0.28 8.62 -4.67
CA PHE A 172 -1.01 8.27 -4.07
C PHE A 172 -1.82 7.37 -4.99
N GLN A 173 -2.01 7.74 -6.25
CA GLN A 173 -2.76 6.95 -7.23
C GLN A 173 -2.13 5.58 -7.46
N ALA A 174 -0.81 5.50 -7.61
CA ALA A 174 -0.10 4.22 -7.74
C ALA A 174 -0.34 3.32 -6.52
N ALA A 175 -0.24 3.86 -5.30
CA ALA A 175 -0.55 3.12 -4.07
C ALA A 175 -2.02 2.68 -3.99
N MET A 176 -2.96 3.48 -4.50
CA MET A 176 -4.38 3.11 -4.53
C MET A 176 -4.63 1.99 -5.55
N THR A 177 -3.94 2.02 -6.70
CA THR A 177 -3.99 0.95 -7.71
C THR A 177 -3.46 -0.36 -7.16
N ASP A 178 -2.26 -0.35 -6.56
CA ASP A 178 -1.64 -1.48 -5.84
C ASP A 178 -2.64 -2.19 -4.91
N HIS A 179 -3.28 -1.41 -4.02
CA HIS A 179 -4.25 -1.93 -3.07
C HIS A 179 -5.56 -2.42 -3.73
N SER A 180 -5.90 -1.95 -4.93
CA SER A 180 -7.12 -2.31 -5.64
C SER A 180 -7.07 -3.71 -6.22
N HIS A 181 -5.97 -4.08 -6.87
CA HIS A 181 -5.84 -5.37 -7.56
C HIS A 181 -6.20 -6.55 -6.64
N GLN A 182 -5.59 -6.62 -5.46
CA GLN A 182 -5.80 -7.74 -4.53
C GLN A 182 -7.25 -7.87 -4.06
N LEU A 183 -7.89 -6.75 -3.71
CA LEU A 183 -9.25 -6.78 -3.17
C LEU A 183 -10.28 -7.11 -4.25
N VAL A 184 -10.08 -6.58 -5.46
CA VAL A 184 -11.02 -6.75 -6.57
C VAL A 184 -10.97 -8.17 -7.10
N ASP A 185 -9.78 -8.73 -7.31
CA ASP A 185 -9.64 -10.10 -7.83
C ASP A 185 -10.24 -11.13 -6.84
N LEU A 186 -10.02 -10.95 -5.53
CA LEU A 186 -10.65 -11.79 -4.49
C LEU A 186 -12.17 -11.61 -4.40
N MET A 187 -12.66 -10.40 -4.60
CA MET A 187 -14.09 -10.11 -4.60
C MET A 187 -14.76 -10.77 -5.79
N LEU A 188 -14.22 -10.57 -6.99
CA LEU A 188 -14.74 -11.12 -8.23
C LEU A 188 -14.72 -12.66 -8.28
N ALA A 189 -13.79 -13.30 -7.55
CA ALA A 189 -13.74 -14.75 -7.42
C ALA A 189 -14.90 -15.33 -6.57
N LYS A 190 -15.59 -14.52 -5.77
CA LYS A 190 -16.63 -14.97 -4.82
C LYS A 190 -17.98 -14.27 -4.96
N PHE A 191 -17.99 -13.07 -5.53
CA PHE A 191 -19.15 -12.21 -5.63
C PHE A 191 -19.73 -12.28 -7.03
N GLU A 192 -20.95 -12.79 -7.14
CA GLU A 192 -21.65 -12.96 -8.42
C GLU A 192 -22.75 -11.91 -8.64
N GLY A 193 -22.88 -10.91 -7.76
CA GLY A 193 -23.98 -9.93 -7.80
C GLY A 193 -23.93 -8.96 -8.97
N PHE A 194 -22.94 -9.07 -9.85
CA PHE A 194 -22.83 -8.28 -11.09
C PHE A 194 -23.43 -8.98 -12.32
N LYS A 195 -23.85 -10.24 -12.21
CA LYS A 195 -24.35 -11.03 -13.36
C LYS A 195 -25.48 -10.35 -14.13
N ASP A 196 -26.42 -9.73 -13.41
CA ASP A 196 -27.62 -9.13 -14.01
C ASP A 196 -27.51 -7.61 -14.26
N VAL A 197 -26.37 -7.00 -13.90
CA VAL A 197 -26.11 -5.57 -14.11
C VAL A 197 -25.83 -5.31 -15.60
N GLN A 198 -26.43 -4.27 -16.18
CA GLN A 198 -26.15 -3.86 -17.57
C GLN A 198 -25.26 -2.61 -17.62
N ARG A 199 -25.48 -1.64 -16.73
CA ARG A 199 -24.70 -0.41 -16.64
C ARG A 199 -24.29 -0.11 -15.20
N MET A 200 -22.99 0.07 -14.98
CA MET A 200 -22.42 0.26 -13.64
C MET A 200 -21.49 1.45 -13.59
N ALA A 201 -21.59 2.26 -12.53
CA ALA A 201 -20.60 3.28 -12.21
C ALA A 201 -19.76 2.91 -10.98
N ASP A 202 -18.43 2.88 -11.12
CA ASP A 202 -17.48 2.91 -10.01
C ASP A 202 -17.26 4.36 -9.59
N VAL A 203 -17.92 4.75 -8.51
CA VAL A 203 -17.89 6.13 -7.98
C VAL A 203 -16.61 6.30 -7.18
N GLY A 204 -15.83 7.31 -7.54
CA GLY A 204 -14.42 7.54 -7.21
C GLY A 204 -13.56 6.29 -7.42
N GLY A 205 -13.60 5.78 -8.65
CA GLY A 205 -12.89 4.59 -9.13
C GLY A 205 -11.40 4.82 -9.44
N GLY A 206 -10.89 6.04 -9.23
CA GLY A 206 -9.52 6.41 -9.51
C GLY A 206 -9.20 6.36 -11.00
N VAL A 207 -8.13 5.66 -11.35
CA VAL A 207 -7.72 5.41 -12.75
C VAL A 207 -8.50 4.26 -13.42
N GLY A 208 -9.63 3.84 -12.85
CA GLY A 208 -10.54 2.86 -13.46
C GLY A 208 -10.09 1.41 -13.35
N THR A 209 -9.15 1.09 -12.46
CA THR A 209 -8.65 -0.29 -12.28
C THR A 209 -9.76 -1.26 -11.88
N THR A 210 -10.64 -0.87 -10.95
CA THR A 210 -11.67 -1.78 -10.43
C THR A 210 -12.76 -2.04 -11.48
N ILE A 211 -13.35 -0.98 -12.06
CA ILE A 211 -14.37 -1.15 -13.09
C ILE A 211 -13.82 -1.85 -14.34
N GLY A 212 -12.54 -1.63 -14.69
CA GLY A 212 -11.87 -2.35 -15.76
C GLY A 212 -11.84 -3.86 -15.51
N ARG A 213 -11.46 -4.29 -14.30
CA ARG A 213 -11.48 -5.72 -13.92
C ARG A 213 -12.90 -6.31 -13.92
N ILE A 214 -13.89 -5.54 -13.48
CA ILE A 214 -15.30 -5.97 -13.50
C ILE A 214 -15.74 -6.20 -14.96
N VAL A 215 -15.47 -5.27 -15.87
CA VAL A 215 -15.82 -5.39 -17.29
C VAL A 215 -15.05 -6.51 -17.98
N GLU A 216 -13.78 -6.74 -17.63
CA GLU A 216 -12.99 -7.88 -18.12
C GLU A 216 -13.66 -9.24 -17.79
N GLN A 217 -14.25 -9.37 -16.59
CA GLN A 217 -14.95 -10.59 -16.16
C GLN A 217 -16.41 -10.65 -16.62
N TYR A 218 -17.06 -9.50 -16.78
CA TYR A 218 -18.46 -9.36 -17.20
C TYR A 218 -18.55 -8.42 -18.41
N PRO A 219 -18.19 -8.89 -19.63
CA PRO A 219 -18.08 -8.01 -20.80
C PRO A 219 -19.40 -7.39 -21.28
N HIS A 220 -20.54 -7.89 -20.79
CA HIS A 220 -21.85 -7.31 -21.07
C HIS A 220 -22.12 -6.02 -20.29
N ILE A 221 -21.35 -5.74 -19.22
CA ILE A 221 -21.50 -4.54 -18.41
C ILE A 221 -20.91 -3.34 -19.15
N GLN A 222 -21.71 -2.30 -19.33
CA GLN A 222 -21.25 -0.96 -19.67
C GLN A 222 -20.66 -0.30 -18.43
N GLY A 223 -19.34 -0.29 -18.32
CA GLY A 223 -18.65 0.28 -17.17
C GLY A 223 -18.47 1.79 -17.27
N ILE A 224 -18.68 2.50 -16.16
CA ILE A 224 -18.34 3.91 -15.99
C ILE A 224 -17.33 4.02 -14.85
N ASN A 225 -16.17 4.61 -15.13
CA ASN A 225 -15.27 5.09 -14.09
C ASN A 225 -15.58 6.56 -13.81
N PHE A 226 -16.02 6.89 -12.60
CA PHE A 226 -16.35 8.25 -12.21
C PHE A 226 -15.41 8.74 -11.11
N ASP A 227 -14.70 9.84 -11.33
CA ASP A 227 -13.81 10.45 -10.32
C ASP A 227 -13.61 11.95 -10.60
N LEU A 228 -12.83 12.63 -9.76
CA LEU A 228 -12.52 14.05 -9.91
C LEU A 228 -11.81 14.33 -11.25
N PRO A 229 -12.00 15.51 -11.85
CA PRO A 229 -11.43 15.85 -13.16
C PRO A 229 -9.91 15.61 -13.28
N HIS A 230 -9.15 15.99 -12.25
CA HIS A 230 -7.70 15.81 -12.24
C HIS A 230 -7.26 14.34 -12.16
N VAL A 231 -8.11 13.45 -11.66
CA VAL A 231 -7.83 12.00 -11.60
C VAL A 231 -8.16 11.37 -12.96
N ILE A 232 -9.35 11.66 -13.49
CA ILE A 232 -9.81 11.15 -14.78
C ILE A 232 -8.88 11.58 -15.93
N ALA A 233 -8.31 12.79 -15.88
CA ALA A 233 -7.34 13.25 -16.86
C ALA A 233 -6.10 12.34 -17.01
N HIS A 234 -5.80 11.51 -16.01
CA HIS A 234 -4.68 10.56 -16.02
C HIS A 234 -5.13 9.10 -16.13
N ALA A 235 -6.43 8.83 -16.27
CA ALA A 235 -6.94 7.48 -16.41
C ALA A 235 -6.60 6.91 -17.81
N PRO A 236 -5.99 5.72 -17.90
CA PRO A 236 -5.73 5.08 -19.18
C PRO A 236 -7.03 4.63 -19.83
N GLN A 237 -7.14 4.76 -21.14
CA GLN A 237 -8.27 4.22 -21.90
C GLN A 237 -8.38 2.71 -21.69
N ARG A 238 -9.61 2.23 -21.49
CA ARG A 238 -9.95 0.82 -21.26
C ARG A 238 -11.15 0.43 -22.10
N GLU A 239 -11.07 -0.72 -22.75
CA GLU A 239 -12.20 -1.24 -23.53
C GLU A 239 -13.41 -1.52 -22.62
N GLY A 240 -14.60 -1.12 -23.06
CA GLY A 240 -15.84 -1.28 -22.29
C GLY A 240 -15.99 -0.37 -21.07
N VAL A 241 -15.08 0.60 -20.87
CA VAL A 241 -15.14 1.57 -19.76
C VAL A 241 -15.20 3.00 -20.28
N GLU A 242 -16.23 3.73 -19.87
CA GLU A 242 -16.38 5.17 -20.07
C GLU A 242 -15.79 5.95 -18.88
N HIS A 243 -14.95 6.95 -19.15
CA HIS A 243 -14.40 7.82 -18.10
C HIS A 243 -15.21 9.11 -17.98
N ILE A 244 -15.82 9.35 -16.82
CA ILE A 244 -16.62 10.54 -16.54
C ILE A 244 -16.01 11.31 -15.37
N ALA A 245 -15.68 12.57 -15.61
CA ALA A 245 -15.19 13.48 -14.57
C ALA A 245 -16.34 14.17 -13.85
N GLY A 246 -16.27 14.28 -12.53
CA GLY A 246 -17.23 15.05 -11.75
C GLY A 246 -16.99 14.99 -10.25
N ASP A 247 -17.92 15.58 -9.49
CA ASP A 247 -17.96 15.51 -8.03
C ASP A 247 -19.19 14.71 -7.59
N MET A 248 -18.96 13.58 -6.91
CA MET A 248 -20.03 12.70 -6.42
C MET A 248 -20.96 13.37 -5.39
N PHE A 249 -20.54 14.48 -4.79
CA PHE A 249 -21.38 15.27 -3.88
C PHE A 249 -22.32 16.23 -4.62
N GLU A 250 -22.02 16.57 -5.87
CA GLU A 250 -22.91 17.36 -6.72
C GLU A 250 -23.84 16.44 -7.51
N SER A 251 -23.28 15.44 -8.19
CA SER A 251 -24.03 14.46 -8.96
C SER A 251 -23.21 13.20 -9.24
N VAL A 252 -23.91 12.10 -9.53
CA VAL A 252 -23.31 10.86 -10.04
C VAL A 252 -23.86 10.58 -11.44
N PRO A 253 -23.17 9.78 -12.28
CA PRO A 253 -23.66 9.45 -13.62
C PRO A 253 -25.10 8.90 -13.57
N PRO A 254 -26.02 9.44 -14.37
CA PRO A 254 -27.39 8.96 -14.41
C PRO A 254 -27.48 7.57 -15.07
N ASP A 255 -28.66 6.96 -14.98
CA ASP A 255 -29.02 5.74 -15.72
C ASP A 255 -28.10 4.53 -15.48
N CYS A 256 -27.58 4.37 -14.27
CA CYS A 256 -26.84 3.17 -13.85
C CYS A 256 -27.74 2.21 -13.07
N ASP A 257 -27.67 0.92 -13.38
CA ASP A 257 -28.36 -0.13 -12.61
C ASP A 257 -27.70 -0.34 -11.24
N ALA A 258 -26.40 -0.05 -11.15
CA ALA A 258 -25.61 -0.24 -9.94
C ALA A 258 -24.50 0.82 -9.80
N PHE A 259 -24.26 1.22 -8.55
CA PHE A 259 -23.13 2.05 -8.16
C PHE A 259 -22.18 1.24 -7.27
N PHE A 260 -20.93 1.13 -7.68
CA PHE A 260 -19.87 0.51 -6.91
C PHE A 260 -19.09 1.58 -6.13
N LEU A 261 -18.86 1.33 -4.84
CA LEU A 261 -18.15 2.23 -3.94
C LEU A 261 -17.07 1.44 -3.21
N LYS A 262 -15.83 1.51 -3.72
CA LYS A 262 -14.69 0.83 -3.11
C LYS A 262 -14.15 1.60 -1.91
N ARG A 263 -14.15 0.94 -0.74
CA ARG A 263 -13.77 1.45 0.60
C ARG A 263 -14.85 2.31 1.26
N ARG A 264 -14.82 2.37 2.61
CA ARG A 264 -15.76 3.17 3.44
C ARG A 264 -15.56 4.67 3.18
N LYS A 265 -16.03 5.18 2.05
CA LYS A 265 -16.08 6.62 1.77
C LYS A 265 -16.83 7.34 2.90
N ARG A 266 -17.93 6.75 3.39
CA ARG A 266 -18.68 7.26 4.56
C ARG A 266 -17.81 7.60 5.79
N LEU A 267 -16.81 6.80 6.15
CA LEU A 267 -15.97 7.09 7.34
C LEU A 267 -14.85 8.11 7.09
N GLN A 268 -14.39 8.27 5.84
CA GLN A 268 -13.46 9.37 5.51
C GLN A 268 -14.15 10.73 5.62
N TRP A 269 -15.48 10.76 5.49
CA TRP A 269 -16.26 12.00 5.33
C TRP A 269 -17.13 12.35 6.54
N GLU A 270 -17.32 11.47 7.53
CA GLU A 270 -18.06 11.80 8.76
C GLU A 270 -17.43 12.97 9.55
N ALA A 271 -16.14 13.26 9.33
CA ALA A 271 -15.45 14.43 9.88
C ALA A 271 -15.72 15.75 9.12
N PHE A 272 -16.32 15.70 7.93
CA PHE A 272 -16.58 16.88 7.07
C PHE A 272 -18.07 17.13 6.79
N LEU A 273 -18.93 16.13 7.02
CA LEU A 273 -20.38 16.23 6.80
C LEU A 273 -21.17 16.61 8.06
N ARG A 274 -20.52 16.92 9.17
CA ARG A 274 -21.18 17.55 10.32
C ARG A 274 -20.92 19.06 10.29
N PRO A 275 -21.97 19.91 10.22
CA PRO A 275 -21.81 21.35 10.40
C PRO A 275 -21.28 21.69 11.78
#